data_AF-A0A821ZDF4-F1
#
_entry.id   AF-A0A821ZDF4-F1
#
_cell.length_a   1.000
_cell.length_b   1.000
_cell.length_c   1.000
_cell.angle_alpha   90.00
_cell.angle_beta   90.00
_cell.angle_gamma   90.00
#
_symmetry.space_group_name_H-M   'P 1'
#
loop_
_entity.id
_entity.type
_entity.pdbx_description
1 polymer ?
#
loop_
_entity_poly.entity_id
_entity_poly.type
_entity_poly.pdbx_seq_one_letter_code
_entity_poly.pdbx_strand_id
1 'polypeptide(L)'
;MITTNLIEFPHLATLILDDIHMDYAEQFLCRTHLPCLVELLIHYEQLSTIIVQHPEEARNNCSKIEFLYFVDVSTDPTDSLLHFFPNLYCEISKST
;
A
#
# COMPACT_ATOMS: atom_id res chain seq x y z
N MET A 1 -11.28 -26.49 8.87
CA MET A 1 -11.15 -25.13 8.29
C MET A 1 -10.06 -24.44 9.09
N ILE A 2 -8.89 -24.24 8.51
CA ILE A 2 -7.81 -23.51 9.18
C ILE A 2 -8.18 -22.04 9.01
N THR A 3 -8.78 -21.43 10.03
CA THR A 3 -8.75 -19.98 10.18
C THR A 3 -7.28 -19.64 10.40
N THR A 4 -6.56 -19.35 9.32
CA THR A 4 -5.28 -18.67 9.43
C THR A 4 -5.54 -17.42 10.24
N ASN A 5 -4.88 -17.30 11.40
CA ASN A 5 -4.96 -16.10 12.25
C ASN A 5 -4.40 -14.92 11.45
N LEU A 6 -5.24 -14.33 10.60
CA LEU A 6 -4.93 -13.14 9.85
C LEU A 6 -4.80 -12.02 10.88
N ILE A 7 -3.62 -11.42 10.96
CA ILE A 7 -3.39 -10.30 11.87
C ILE A 7 -4.16 -9.11 11.31
N GLU A 8 -5.11 -8.59 12.08
CA GLU A 8 -5.96 -7.48 11.69
C GLU A 8 -5.58 -6.22 12.46
N PHE A 9 -5.54 -5.10 11.76
CA PHE A 9 -5.40 -3.76 12.33
C PHE A 9 -6.65 -2.94 12.03
N PRO A 10 -7.74 -3.12 12.81
CA PRO A 10 -9.07 -2.62 12.45
C PRO A 10 -9.20 -1.09 12.51
N HIS A 11 -8.21 -0.40 13.08
CA HIS A 11 -8.23 1.05 13.29
C HIS A 11 -6.99 1.75 12.71
N LEU A 12 -6.11 1.02 12.01
CA LEU A 12 -4.95 1.63 11.37
C LEU A 12 -5.42 2.39 10.13
N ALA A 13 -5.42 3.72 10.23
CA ALA A 13 -5.81 4.62 9.16
C ALA A 13 -4.63 5.01 8.26
N THR A 14 -3.44 5.15 8.86
CA THR A 14 -2.22 5.61 8.20
C THR A 14 -1.12 4.57 8.39
N LEU A 15 -0.46 4.19 7.30
CA LEU A 15 0.71 3.31 7.31
C LEU A 15 1.88 4.00 6.64
N ILE A 16 2.98 4.16 7.40
CA ILE A 16 4.22 4.80 6.95
C ILE A 16 5.28 3.71 6.82
N LEU A 17 5.71 3.45 5.59
CA LEU A 17 6.69 2.46 5.21
C LEU A 17 7.93 3.16 4.62
N ASP A 18 8.49 4.07 5.41
CA ASP A 18 9.72 4.80 5.09
C ASP A 18 10.95 4.04 5.64
N ASP A 19 11.99 3.90 4.81
CA ASP A 19 13.24 3.21 5.13
C ASP A 19 13.05 1.78 5.70
N ILE A 20 12.05 1.05 5.18
CA ILE A 20 11.77 -0.33 5.57
C ILE A 20 12.22 -1.35 4.52
N HIS A 21 12.56 -2.55 4.98
CA HIS A 21 12.84 -3.67 4.09
C HIS A 21 11.56 -4.12 3.36
N MET A 22 11.68 -4.48 2.08
CA MET A 22 10.57 -4.85 1.20
C MET A 22 9.70 -5.98 1.77
N ASP A 23 10.32 -6.99 2.40
CA ASP A 23 9.59 -8.12 3.02
C ASP A 23 8.57 -7.65 4.07
N TYR A 24 8.88 -6.59 4.83
CA TYR A 24 7.94 -6.03 5.80
C TYR A 24 6.81 -5.27 5.11
N ALA A 25 7.11 -4.53 4.04
CA ALA A 25 6.09 -3.87 3.22
C ALA A 25 5.12 -4.90 2.64
N GLU A 26 5.63 -6.00 2.08
CA GLU A 26 4.82 -7.12 1.58
C GLU A 26 4.00 -7.74 2.71
N GLN A 27 4.61 -7.96 3.88
CA GLN A 27 3.89 -8.55 5.01
C GLN A 27 2.68 -7.70 5.41
N PHE A 28 2.85 -6.38 5.56
CA PHE A 28 1.73 -5.49 5.88
C PHE A 28 0.70 -5.44 4.76
N LEU A 29 1.13 -5.22 3.51
CA LEU A 29 0.20 -5.03 2.40
C LEU A 29 -0.51 -6.31 1.95
N CYS A 30 0.07 -7.49 2.18
CA CYS A 30 -0.45 -8.75 1.62
C CYS A 30 -0.79 -9.83 2.66
N ARG A 31 -0.23 -9.77 3.88
CA ARG A 31 -0.40 -10.84 4.89
C ARG A 31 -1.14 -10.39 6.16
N THR A 32 -1.59 -9.14 6.18
CA THR A 32 -2.44 -8.59 7.26
C THR A 32 -3.79 -8.15 6.70
N HIS A 33 -4.69 -7.74 7.58
CA HIS A 33 -5.93 -7.08 7.18
C HIS A 33 -5.97 -5.64 7.71
N LEU A 34 -6.06 -4.69 6.78
CA LEU A 34 -6.03 -3.25 7.05
C LEU A 34 -7.33 -2.59 6.59
N PRO A 35 -8.49 -2.93 7.18
CA PRO A 35 -9.81 -2.53 6.66
C PRO A 35 -10.08 -1.03 6.71
N CYS A 36 -9.26 -0.25 7.42
CA CYS A 36 -9.42 1.19 7.58
C CYS A 36 -8.25 1.99 7.01
N LEU A 37 -7.33 1.35 6.29
CA LEU A 37 -6.19 2.02 5.69
C LEU A 37 -6.67 2.97 4.58
N VAL A 38 -6.47 4.27 4.83
CA VAL A 38 -6.83 5.36 3.91
C VAL A 38 -5.60 6.12 3.43
N GLU A 39 -4.49 6.02 4.17
CA GLU A 39 -3.26 6.75 3.90
C GLU A 39 -2.04 5.81 3.90
N LEU A 40 -1.27 5.83 2.82
CA LEU A 40 -0.06 5.01 2.67
C LEU A 40 1.11 5.88 2.21
N LEU A 41 2.23 5.79 2.92
CA LEU A 41 3.52 6.29 2.49
C LEU A 41 4.46 5.11 2.25
N ILE A 42 5.03 5.00 1.04
CA ILE A 42 5.88 3.87 0.64
C ILE A 42 6.79 4.26 -0.54
N HIS A 43 7.90 3.57 -0.76
CA HIS A 43 8.65 3.72 -2.02
C HIS A 43 7.87 3.20 -3.23
N TYR A 44 7.92 3.92 -4.35
CA TYR A 44 7.22 3.54 -5.58
C TYR A 44 7.63 2.15 -6.09
N GLU A 45 8.94 1.87 -6.10
CA GLU A 45 9.48 0.60 -6.60
C GLU A 45 8.98 -0.59 -5.76
N GLN A 46 8.98 -0.45 -4.44
CA GLN A 46 8.47 -1.47 -3.52
C GLN A 46 6.98 -1.72 -3.75
N LEU A 47 6.17 -0.65 -3.83
CA LEU A 47 4.73 -0.78 -4.09
C LEU A 47 4.44 -1.46 -5.43
N SER A 48 5.17 -1.06 -6.47
CA SER A 48 5.05 -1.62 -7.81
C SER A 48 5.39 -3.11 -7.82
N THR A 49 6.49 -3.51 -7.18
CA THR A 49 6.88 -4.92 -7.04
C THR A 49 5.82 -5.73 -6.30
N ILE A 50 5.34 -5.24 -5.15
CA ILE A 50 4.34 -5.94 -4.33
C ILE A 50 3.03 -6.13 -5.10
N ILE A 51 2.52 -5.08 -5.77
CA ILE A 51 1.28 -5.17 -6.55
C ILE A 51 1.42 -6.16 -7.71
N VAL A 52 2.57 -6.20 -8.38
CA VAL A 52 2.81 -7.14 -9.49
C VAL A 52 2.88 -8.59 -8.99
N GLN A 53 3.48 -8.82 -7.82
CA GLN A 53 3.64 -10.17 -7.27
C GLN A 53 2.38 -10.69 -6.57
N HIS A 54 1.63 -9.80 -5.89
CA HIS A 54 0.50 -10.13 -5.01
C HIS A 54 -0.70 -9.20 -5.24
N PRO A 55 -1.28 -9.16 -6.46
CA PRO A 55 -2.27 -8.16 -6.84
C PRO A 55 -3.59 -8.27 -6.05
N GLU A 56 -4.04 -9.49 -5.73
CA GLU A 56 -5.31 -9.67 -5.02
C GLU A 56 -5.17 -9.32 -3.54
N GLU A 57 -4.08 -9.75 -2.91
CA GLU A 57 -3.82 -9.48 -1.51
C GLU A 57 -3.57 -7.99 -1.26
N ALA A 58 -2.73 -7.36 -2.09
CA ALA A 58 -2.48 -5.92 -2.02
C ALA A 58 -3.78 -5.13 -2.25
N ARG A 59 -4.62 -5.53 -3.22
CA ARG A 59 -5.89 -4.86 -3.50
C ARG A 59 -6.82 -4.84 -2.29
N ASN A 60 -6.89 -5.92 -1.52
CA ASN A 60 -7.77 -5.98 -0.34
C ASN A 60 -7.42 -4.89 0.68
N ASN A 61 -6.14 -4.70 0.97
CA ASN A 61 -5.68 -3.71 1.94
C ASN A 61 -5.57 -2.29 1.34
N CYS A 62 -5.32 -2.17 0.04
CA CYS A 62 -5.16 -0.88 -0.63
C CYS A 62 -6.46 -0.28 -1.20
N SER A 63 -7.56 -1.04 -1.21
CA SER A 63 -8.82 -0.63 -1.87
C SER A 63 -9.46 0.66 -1.34
N LYS A 64 -9.13 1.04 -0.10
CA LYS A 64 -9.66 2.24 0.57
C LYS A 64 -8.66 3.38 0.64
N ILE A 65 -7.47 3.23 0.06
CA ILE A 65 -6.48 4.29 0.05
C ILE A 65 -7.02 5.48 -0.74
N GLU A 66 -7.03 6.61 -0.05
CA GLU A 66 -7.42 7.92 -0.54
C GLU A 66 -6.18 8.80 -0.77
N PHE A 67 -5.14 8.58 0.04
CA PHE A 67 -3.88 9.34 0.02
C PHE A 67 -2.69 8.39 -0.14
N LEU A 68 -1.96 8.53 -1.25
CA LEU A 68 -0.77 7.73 -1.54
C LEU A 68 0.44 8.65 -1.73
N TYR A 69 1.38 8.56 -0.79
CA TYR A 69 2.61 9.31 -0.78
C TYR A 69 3.76 8.39 -1.17
N PHE A 70 4.65 8.90 -2.01
CA PHE A 70 5.85 8.18 -2.39
C PHE A 70 7.10 8.82 -1.77
N VAL A 71 7.94 7.96 -1.18
CA VAL A 71 9.28 8.35 -0.73
C VAL A 71 10.20 8.40 -1.94
N ASP A 72 11.02 9.45 -2.03
CA ASP A 72 12.09 9.60 -3.02
C ASP A 72 11.66 9.30 -4.47
N VAL A 73 10.73 10.10 -4.98
CA VAL A 73 10.18 9.93 -6.33
C VAL A 73 11.18 10.38 -7.39
N SER A 74 12.11 9.49 -7.76
CA SER A 74 12.97 9.65 -8.93
C SER A 74 12.20 9.48 -10.25
N THR A 75 11.07 8.79 -10.20
CA THR A 75 10.30 8.33 -11.36
C THR A 75 8.85 8.68 -11.15
N ASP A 76 8.24 9.39 -12.09
CA ASP A 76 6.82 9.72 -12.00
C ASP A 76 6.00 8.43 -11.98
N PRO A 77 5.09 8.26 -11.00
CA PRO A 77 4.27 7.06 -10.92
C PRO A 77 3.45 6.91 -12.20
N THR A 78 3.59 5.75 -12.85
CA THR A 78 2.90 5.49 -14.10
C THR A 78 1.41 5.25 -13.84
N ASP A 79 0.55 5.69 -14.78
CA ASP A 79 -0.91 5.48 -14.77
C ASP A 79 -1.31 4.01 -14.50
N SER A 80 -0.41 3.08 -14.78
CA SER A 80 -0.57 1.65 -14.53
C SER A 80 -0.78 1.26 -13.07
N LEU A 81 -0.45 2.08 -12.06
CA LEU A 81 -0.77 1.74 -10.66
C LEU A 81 -2.09 2.38 -10.18
N LEU A 82 -2.57 3.43 -10.83
CA LEU A 82 -3.73 4.19 -10.37
C LEU A 82 -5.02 3.35 -10.36
N HIS A 83 -5.15 2.36 -11.25
CA HIS A 83 -6.31 1.48 -11.28
C HIS A 83 -6.43 0.54 -10.05
N PHE A 84 -5.38 0.43 -9.23
CA PHE A 84 -5.43 -0.29 -7.94
C PHE A 84 -6.02 0.54 -6.80
N PHE A 85 -6.12 1.86 -6.96
CA PHE A 85 -6.55 2.81 -5.93
C PHE A 85 -7.80 3.56 -6.40
N PRO A 86 -8.99 2.93 -6.33
CA PRO A 86 -10.22 3.49 -6.90
C PRO A 86 -10.68 4.79 -6.21
N ASN A 87 -10.24 5.02 -4.98
CA ASN A 87 -10.60 6.19 -4.17
C ASN A 87 -9.48 7.24 -4.10
N LEU A 88 -8.41 7.10 -4.89
CA LEU A 88 -7.27 7.99 -4.81
C LEU A 88 -7.70 9.42 -5.17
N TYR A 89 -7.62 10.32 -4.19
CA TYR A 89 -7.71 11.75 -4.46
C TYR A 89 -6.37 12.17 -5.05
N CYS A 90 -6.42 12.90 -6.17
CA CYS A 90 -5.28 13.19 -7.03
C CYS A 90 -4.25 14.14 -6.33
N GLU A 91 -3.52 13.64 -5.34
CA GLU A 91 -2.35 14.27 -4.73
C GLU A 91 -1.27 13.23 -4.52
N ILE A 92 -0.62 12.85 -5.63
CA ILE A 92 0.70 12.23 -5.55
C ILE A 92 1.66 13.35 -5.13
N SER A 93 1.84 13.48 -3.82
CA SER A 93 2.75 14.47 -3.26
C SER A 93 4.06 13.80 -2.86
N LYS A 94 5.16 14.45 -3.23
CA LYS A 94 6.52 14.03 -2.88
C LYS A 94 6.76 14.46 -1.44
N SER A 95 6.95 13.51 -0.53
CA SER A 95 7.47 13.86 0.80
C SER A 95 8.95 14.22 0.63
N THR A 96 9.35 15.39 1.12
CA THR A 96 10.70 15.96 0.99
C THR A 96 11.52 15.66 2.25
#